data_AF-H5URD7-F1
#
_entry.id   AF-H5URD7-F1
#
_cell.length_a   1.000
_cell.length_b   1.000
_cell.length_c   1.000
_cell.angle_alpha   90.00
_cell.angle_beta   90.00
_cell.angle_gamma   90.00
#
_symmetry.space_group_name_H-M   'P 1'
#
loop_
_entity.id
_entity.type
_entity.pdbx_description
1 polymer ?
#
loop_
_entity_poly.entity_id
_entity_poly.type
_entity_poly.pdbx_seq_one_letter_code
_entity_poly.pdbx_strand_id
1 'polypeptide(L)'
;MTPSPMPDGLDARGKTPSTSVAGAPDASEASETPGRGPQEVHVMTEPGFDTPIWIDGIPTPPEDLGLRDEVAERIRDWARVVDVVREGADAGPEGTVAMLADWMGACSLGSRHALLGRWVGDRVKDAVGDVPVVLHLDPPHPGDHRRPEPVVVPPHRERETIPVRLMNEHGADLPVRGDTVTAWGVGRFSPALEERLTAWARQWAELADPSDESPLRDDVVRAHEEEGAALRDALAAELGPDYVVTLVP
;
A
#
# COMPACT_ATOMS: atom_id res chain seq x y z
N MET A 1 54.95 -32.56 57.80
CA MET A 1 54.89 -33.25 56.50
C MET A 1 55.87 -32.54 55.58
N THR A 2 57.06 -33.12 55.45
CA THR A 2 58.22 -32.59 54.70
C THR A 2 58.29 -33.24 53.30
N PRO A 3 58.95 -32.60 52.32
CA PRO A 3 58.62 -32.64 50.88
C PRO A 3 59.50 -33.60 50.04
N SER A 4 59.26 -33.59 48.71
CA SER A 4 60.16 -33.92 47.56
C SER A 4 59.56 -34.98 46.62
N PRO A 5 60.09 -35.18 45.39
CA PRO A 5 60.45 -34.23 44.33
C PRO A 5 59.95 -34.71 42.93
N MET A 6 60.09 -33.88 41.89
CA MET A 6 60.14 -34.35 40.49
C MET A 6 61.53 -34.92 40.16
N PRO A 7 61.64 -35.77 39.12
CA PRO A 7 62.65 -35.49 38.09
C PRO A 7 62.20 -35.79 36.64
N ASP A 8 62.57 -34.85 35.77
CA ASP A 8 63.26 -34.92 34.46
C ASP A 8 63.26 -36.16 33.56
N GLY A 9 63.16 -35.86 32.25
CA GLY A 9 63.53 -36.68 31.09
C GLY A 9 62.89 -36.11 29.80
N LEU A 10 63.34 -34.97 29.25
CA LEU A 10 64.45 -34.76 28.28
C LEU A 10 64.34 -35.51 26.93
N ASP A 11 64.11 -34.70 25.89
CA ASP A 11 64.63 -34.71 24.51
C ASP A 11 64.57 -35.96 23.61
N ALA A 12 63.96 -35.82 22.42
CA ALA A 12 64.73 -35.39 21.25
C ALA A 12 63.84 -35.18 20.00
N ARG A 13 64.28 -34.18 19.22
CA ARG A 13 63.70 -33.62 18.00
C ARG A 13 63.62 -34.63 16.85
N GLY A 14 62.53 -34.59 16.09
CA GLY A 14 62.42 -35.15 14.75
C GLY A 14 61.56 -34.24 13.87
N LYS A 15 62.17 -33.74 12.80
CA LYS A 15 61.72 -32.66 11.92
C LYS A 15 60.40 -32.95 11.17
N THR A 16 59.63 -31.90 10.94
CA THR A 16 58.60 -31.83 9.88
C THR A 16 59.24 -31.98 8.49
N PRO A 17 58.45 -32.41 7.49
CA PRO A 17 57.96 -31.39 6.56
C PRO A 17 56.49 -31.52 6.20
N SER A 18 55.88 -30.36 6.04
CA SER A 18 54.58 -30.09 5.43
C SER A 18 54.35 -30.90 4.15
N THR A 19 53.16 -31.50 4.04
CA THR A 19 52.63 -31.98 2.76
C THR A 19 51.29 -31.31 2.50
N SER A 20 51.21 -30.66 1.33
CA SER A 20 50.04 -30.17 0.59
C SER A 20 48.77 -30.96 0.85
N VAL A 21 47.64 -30.32 1.15
CA VAL A 21 46.69 -29.65 0.21
C VAL A 21 46.04 -30.63 -0.78
N ALA A 22 44.72 -30.73 -0.58
CA ALA A 22 43.63 -30.97 -1.54
C ALA A 22 43.56 -32.28 -2.32
N GLY A 23 42.42 -32.95 -2.14
CA GLY A 23 41.93 -34.05 -2.96
C GLY A 23 40.59 -34.56 -2.45
N ALA A 24 39.61 -33.66 -2.29
CA ALA A 24 38.22 -34.08 -2.10
C ALA A 24 37.66 -34.50 -3.48
N PRO A 25 36.89 -35.61 -3.56
CA PRO A 25 36.34 -36.08 -4.81
C PRO A 25 35.30 -35.10 -5.37
N ASP A 26 35.45 -34.84 -6.65
CA ASP A 26 34.59 -34.11 -7.55
C ASP A 26 33.20 -34.78 -7.59
N ALA A 27 32.25 -34.19 -6.87
CA ALA A 27 30.83 -34.45 -7.02
C ALA A 27 30.19 -33.14 -7.50
N SER A 28 30.50 -32.78 -8.75
CA SER A 28 29.68 -31.86 -9.52
C SER A 28 28.37 -32.57 -9.89
N GLU A 29 27.52 -32.79 -8.88
CA GLU A 29 26.09 -32.87 -9.12
C GLU A 29 25.64 -31.43 -9.39
N ALA A 30 25.43 -31.16 -10.67
CA ALA A 30 24.64 -30.03 -11.10
C ALA A 30 23.32 -30.09 -10.33
N SER A 31 23.22 -29.28 -9.26
CA SER A 31 21.95 -28.92 -8.68
C SER A 31 21.20 -28.16 -9.77
N GLU A 32 20.41 -28.90 -10.54
CA GLU A 32 19.25 -28.36 -11.22
C GLU A 32 18.42 -27.69 -10.13
N THR A 33 18.58 -26.37 -10.03
CA THR A 33 17.74 -25.56 -9.17
C THR A 33 16.32 -25.83 -9.67
N PRO A 34 15.39 -26.33 -8.83
CA PRO A 34 14.03 -26.54 -9.27
C PRO A 34 13.55 -25.23 -9.88
N GLY A 35 13.15 -25.27 -11.15
CA GLY A 35 12.79 -24.08 -11.91
C GLY A 35 11.85 -23.25 -11.06
N ARG A 36 12.31 -22.05 -10.68
CA ARG A 36 11.51 -21.09 -9.91
C ARG A 36 10.16 -21.03 -10.63
N GLY A 37 9.09 -21.37 -9.91
CA GLY A 37 7.73 -21.22 -10.43
C GLY A 37 7.51 -19.79 -10.94
N PRO A 38 6.43 -19.52 -11.67
CA PRO A 38 6.11 -18.15 -12.07
C PRO A 38 6.19 -17.26 -10.84
N GLN A 39 7.01 -16.22 -10.93
CA GLN A 39 7.21 -15.23 -9.87
C GLN A 39 5.83 -14.72 -9.46
N GLU A 40 5.51 -14.79 -8.17
CA GLU A 40 4.22 -14.36 -7.61
C GLU A 40 4.45 -13.19 -6.66
N VAL A 41 3.56 -12.19 -6.72
CA VAL A 41 3.63 -11.00 -5.87
C VAL A 41 2.53 -11.09 -4.83
N HIS A 42 2.93 -11.12 -3.57
CA HIS A 42 2.01 -11.15 -2.44
C HIS A 42 1.91 -9.75 -1.86
N VAL A 43 0.69 -9.27 -1.65
CA VAL A 43 0.40 -8.03 -0.95
C VAL A 43 -0.24 -8.41 0.38
N MET A 44 0.46 -8.16 1.48
CA MET A 44 0.12 -8.64 2.82
C MET A 44 0.32 -7.54 3.85
N THR A 45 -0.45 -7.58 4.92
CA THR A 45 -0.37 -6.59 6.01
C THR A 45 0.30 -7.17 7.25
N GLU A 46 1.43 -7.85 7.04
CA GLU A 46 2.23 -8.40 8.14
C GLU A 46 2.94 -7.26 8.89
N PRO A 47 2.90 -7.25 10.23
CA PRO A 47 3.39 -6.14 11.02
C PRO A 47 4.91 -6.19 11.15
N GLY A 48 5.53 -5.04 11.38
CA GLY A 48 6.98 -4.92 11.56
C GLY A 48 7.78 -4.91 10.26
N PHE A 49 7.12 -4.71 9.12
CA PHE A 49 7.75 -4.51 7.82
C PHE A 49 7.36 -3.16 7.24
N ASP A 50 8.36 -2.45 6.70
CA ASP A 50 8.17 -1.13 6.06
C ASP A 50 7.44 -1.20 4.71
N THR A 51 7.16 -2.41 4.23
CA THR A 51 6.46 -2.66 2.97
C THR A 51 5.47 -3.81 3.13
N PRO A 52 4.26 -3.69 2.58
CA PRO A 52 3.30 -4.78 2.52
C PRO A 52 3.50 -5.68 1.31
N ILE A 53 4.52 -5.46 0.47
CA ILE A 53 4.73 -6.24 -0.77
C ILE A 53 5.82 -7.27 -0.60
N TRP A 54 5.57 -8.49 -1.06
CA TRP A 54 6.45 -9.64 -0.92
C TRP A 54 6.59 -10.36 -2.26
N ILE A 55 7.82 -10.68 -2.62
CA ILE A 55 8.15 -11.40 -3.87
C ILE A 55 9.04 -12.57 -3.50
N ASP A 56 8.63 -13.79 -3.83
CA ASP A 56 9.37 -15.01 -3.48
C ASP A 56 9.72 -15.09 -1.97
N GLY A 57 8.85 -14.56 -1.10
CA GLY A 57 9.07 -14.53 0.34
C GLY A 57 10.03 -13.44 0.83
N ILE A 58 10.37 -12.46 0.00
CA ILE A 58 11.23 -11.33 0.36
C ILE A 58 10.40 -10.03 0.40
N PRO A 59 10.39 -9.27 1.51
CA PRO A 59 9.80 -7.95 1.56
C PRO A 59 10.44 -7.04 0.51
N THR A 60 9.63 -6.48 -0.38
CA THR A 60 10.09 -5.69 -1.53
C THR A 60 9.53 -4.27 -1.42
N PRO A 61 10.38 -3.24 -1.43
CA PRO A 61 9.94 -1.84 -1.53
C PRO A 61 9.05 -1.61 -2.76
N PRO A 62 8.00 -0.78 -2.67
CA PRO A 62 7.14 -0.51 -3.82
C PRO A 62 7.88 0.10 -5.03
N GLU A 63 8.94 0.87 -4.81
CA GLU A 63 9.75 1.48 -5.87
C GLU A 63 10.45 0.45 -6.75
N ASP A 64 10.83 -0.69 -6.17
CA ASP A 64 11.52 -1.77 -6.90
C ASP A 64 10.59 -2.45 -7.92
N LEU A 65 9.27 -2.18 -7.84
CA LEU A 65 8.26 -2.60 -8.82
C LEU A 65 8.04 -1.58 -9.94
N GLY A 66 8.74 -0.45 -9.92
CA GLY A 66 8.50 0.66 -10.86
C GLY A 66 7.17 1.37 -10.64
N LEU A 67 6.62 1.30 -9.42
CA LEU A 67 5.45 2.07 -9.03
C LEU A 67 5.80 3.56 -8.98
N ARG A 68 4.83 4.42 -9.33
CA ARG A 68 4.96 5.87 -9.13
C ARG A 68 5.12 6.19 -7.65
N ASP A 69 5.91 7.22 -7.34
CA ASP A 69 6.23 7.63 -5.96
C ASP A 69 4.97 7.82 -5.11
N GLU A 70 3.91 8.42 -5.66
CA GLU A 70 2.66 8.67 -4.93
C GLU A 70 1.89 7.38 -4.61
N VAL A 71 2.04 6.35 -5.45
CA VAL A 71 1.47 5.03 -5.21
C VAL A 71 2.31 4.29 -4.16
N ALA A 72 3.63 4.38 -4.25
CA ALA A 72 4.55 3.79 -3.28
C ALA A 72 4.34 4.35 -1.87
N GLU A 73 4.20 5.67 -1.74
CA GLU A 73 3.90 6.34 -0.47
C GLU A 73 2.59 5.83 0.15
N ARG A 74 1.53 5.72 -0.65
CA ARG A 74 0.23 5.20 -0.17
C ARG A 74 0.27 3.77 0.30
N ILE A 75 1.06 2.94 -0.38
CA ILE A 75 1.24 1.55 0.02
C ILE A 75 1.91 1.49 1.40
N ARG A 76 2.86 2.38 1.67
CA ARG A 76 3.45 2.52 3.02
C ARG A 76 2.48 3.10 4.03
N ASP A 77 1.69 4.11 3.66
CA ASP A 77 0.64 4.66 4.53
C ASP A 77 -0.33 3.58 4.96
N TRP A 78 -0.74 2.72 4.03
CA TRP A 78 -1.59 1.58 4.33
C TRP A 78 -0.93 0.60 5.30
N ALA A 79 0.34 0.24 5.10
CA ALA A 79 1.08 -0.62 6.03
C ALA A 79 1.16 -0.01 7.44
N ARG A 80 1.55 1.26 7.53
CA ARG A 80 1.60 2.02 8.79
C ARG A 80 0.27 2.06 9.51
N VAL A 81 -0.83 2.20 8.77
CA VAL A 81 -2.18 2.19 9.33
C VAL A 81 -2.52 0.83 9.92
N VAL A 82 -2.16 -0.27 9.25
CA VAL A 82 -2.43 -1.60 9.79
C VAL A 82 -1.67 -1.83 11.09
N ASP A 83 -0.41 -1.39 11.17
CA ASP A 83 0.38 -1.45 12.40
C ASP A 83 -0.30 -0.63 13.52
N VAL A 84 -0.68 0.60 13.23
CA VAL A 84 -1.43 1.49 14.13
C VAL A 84 -2.73 0.86 14.64
N VAL A 85 -3.53 0.24 13.74
CA VAL A 85 -4.79 -0.41 14.10
C VAL A 85 -4.54 -1.57 15.05
N ARG A 86 -3.51 -2.37 14.80
CA ARG A 86 -3.15 -3.52 15.62
C ARG A 86 -2.62 -3.11 17.00
N GLU A 87 -1.68 -2.17 17.03
CA GLU A 87 -1.14 -1.62 18.28
C GLU A 87 -2.24 -0.96 19.13
N GLY A 88 -3.16 -0.23 18.48
CA GLY A 88 -4.33 0.34 19.14
C GLY A 88 -5.22 -0.73 19.76
N ALA A 89 -5.51 -1.81 19.02
CA ALA A 89 -6.31 -2.93 19.52
C ALA A 89 -5.71 -3.56 20.78
N ASP A 90 -4.37 -3.59 20.88
CA ASP A 90 -3.65 -4.05 22.06
C ASP A 90 -3.69 -3.03 23.23
N ALA A 91 -3.79 -1.74 22.93
CA ALA A 91 -3.90 -0.65 23.91
C ALA A 91 -5.32 -0.45 24.49
N GLY A 92 -6.32 -1.16 23.96
CA GLY A 92 -7.71 -1.13 24.43
C GLY A 92 -8.63 -0.18 23.63
N PRO A 93 -9.95 -0.25 23.86
CA PRO A 93 -10.95 0.38 23.00
C PRO A 93 -10.90 1.91 22.99
N GLU A 94 -10.52 2.57 24.09
CA GLU A 94 -10.51 4.04 24.16
C GLU A 94 -9.37 4.67 23.33
N GLY A 95 -8.19 4.05 23.29
CA GLY A 95 -7.06 4.51 22.46
C GLY A 95 -7.27 4.23 20.98
N THR A 96 -7.85 3.08 20.67
CA THR A 96 -8.19 2.67 19.30
C THR A 96 -9.24 3.60 18.68
N VAL A 97 -10.29 3.94 19.42
CA VAL A 97 -11.43 4.69 18.87
C VAL A 97 -11.08 6.13 18.52
N ALA A 98 -10.28 6.85 19.31
CA ALA A 98 -9.92 8.23 19.00
C ALA A 98 -8.98 8.34 17.78
N MET A 99 -8.00 7.44 17.70
CA MET A 99 -7.01 7.44 16.62
C MET A 99 -7.61 6.94 15.30
N LEU A 100 -8.51 5.95 15.39
CA LEU A 100 -9.24 5.48 14.24
C LEU A 100 -10.41 6.40 13.86
N ALA A 101 -11.03 7.17 14.75
CA ALA A 101 -12.14 8.06 14.39
C ALA A 101 -11.71 9.16 13.39
N ASP A 102 -10.53 9.75 13.60
CA ASP A 102 -9.96 10.76 12.70
C ASP A 102 -9.54 10.17 11.35
N TRP A 103 -9.20 8.87 11.36
CA TRP A 103 -8.73 8.15 10.19
C TRP A 103 -9.84 7.44 9.41
N MET A 104 -10.87 6.90 10.08
CA MET A 104 -11.91 6.05 9.51
C MET A 104 -13.08 6.84 8.91
N GLY A 105 -13.33 8.08 9.34
CA GLY A 105 -14.65 8.69 9.16
C GLY A 105 -15.71 7.78 9.80
N ALA A 106 -16.94 7.73 9.26
CA ALA A 106 -17.96 6.76 9.69
C ALA A 106 -18.17 5.58 8.71
N CYS A 107 -17.14 5.20 7.95
CA CYS A 107 -17.09 3.86 7.34
C CYS A 107 -16.58 2.85 8.38
N SER A 108 -17.05 1.60 8.31
CA SER A 108 -16.52 0.54 9.17
C SER A 108 -15.06 0.24 8.81
N LEU A 109 -14.23 -0.03 9.83
CA LEU A 109 -12.81 -0.37 9.68
C LEU A 109 -12.58 -1.49 8.64
N GLY A 110 -13.45 -2.52 8.68
CA GLY A 110 -13.36 -3.67 7.77
C GLY A 110 -13.67 -3.33 6.32
N SER A 111 -14.69 -2.52 6.07
CA SER A 111 -15.00 -2.06 4.72
C SER A 111 -13.85 -1.23 4.13
N ARG A 112 -13.25 -0.33 4.92
CA ARG A 112 -12.17 0.54 4.46
C ARG A 112 -10.85 -0.19 4.22
N HIS A 113 -10.48 -1.11 5.12
CA HIS A 113 -9.29 -1.96 4.95
C HIS A 113 -9.37 -2.80 3.67
N ALA A 114 -10.53 -3.41 3.42
CA ALA A 114 -10.74 -4.21 2.20
C ALA A 114 -10.71 -3.36 0.92
N LEU A 115 -11.31 -2.17 0.94
CA LEU A 115 -11.30 -1.25 -0.21
C LEU A 115 -9.90 -0.73 -0.53
N LEU A 116 -9.14 -0.31 0.49
CA LEU A 116 -7.78 0.19 0.32
C LEU A 116 -6.82 -0.94 -0.10
N GLY A 117 -6.92 -2.11 0.54
CA GLY A 117 -6.11 -3.27 0.15
C GLY A 117 -6.42 -3.74 -1.28
N ARG A 118 -7.68 -3.69 -1.72
CA ARG A 118 -8.05 -3.95 -3.12
C ARG A 118 -7.42 -2.94 -4.07
N TRP A 119 -7.50 -1.64 -3.76
CA TRP A 119 -6.85 -0.60 -4.58
C TRP A 119 -5.33 -0.79 -4.66
N VAL A 120 -4.67 -1.14 -3.54
CA VAL A 120 -3.24 -1.45 -3.53
C VAL A 120 -2.95 -2.65 -4.42
N GLY A 121 -3.71 -3.75 -4.27
CA GLY A 121 -3.57 -4.94 -5.11
C GLY A 121 -3.73 -4.61 -6.60
N ASP A 122 -4.70 -3.77 -6.93
CA ASP A 122 -4.95 -3.32 -8.30
C ASP A 122 -3.77 -2.52 -8.86
N ARG A 123 -3.17 -1.62 -8.08
CA ARG A 123 -2.00 -0.84 -8.49
C ARG A 123 -0.74 -1.67 -8.66
N VAL A 124 -0.51 -2.61 -7.74
CA VAL A 124 0.59 -3.57 -7.87
C VAL A 124 0.39 -4.40 -9.14
N LYS A 125 -0.83 -4.89 -9.39
CA LYS A 125 -1.17 -5.64 -10.61
C LYS A 125 -0.93 -4.85 -11.89
N ASP A 126 -1.28 -3.56 -11.89
CA ASP A 126 -1.05 -2.68 -13.04
C ASP A 126 0.44 -2.52 -13.35
N ALA A 127 1.30 -2.49 -12.32
CA ALA A 127 2.74 -2.35 -12.48
C ALA A 127 3.45 -3.64 -12.92
N VAL A 128 3.05 -4.78 -12.35
CA VAL A 128 3.73 -6.07 -12.61
C VAL A 128 3.19 -6.83 -13.83
N GLY A 129 2.08 -6.38 -14.41
CA GLY A 129 1.53 -6.92 -15.65
C GLY A 129 0.98 -8.34 -15.50
N ASP A 130 1.52 -9.29 -16.27
CA ASP A 130 1.01 -10.67 -16.32
C ASP A 130 1.35 -11.51 -15.08
N VAL A 131 2.21 -11.00 -14.20
CA VAL A 131 2.58 -11.65 -12.93
C VAL A 131 1.34 -11.79 -12.02
N PRO A 132 1.07 -12.97 -11.43
CA PRO A 132 0.00 -13.13 -10.46
C PRO A 132 0.24 -12.23 -9.23
N VAL A 133 -0.79 -11.51 -8.82
CA VAL A 133 -0.80 -10.72 -7.58
C VAL A 133 -1.84 -11.32 -6.65
N VAL A 134 -1.42 -11.68 -5.44
CA VAL A 134 -2.30 -12.24 -4.42
C VAL A 134 -2.38 -11.31 -3.24
N LEU A 135 -3.60 -10.88 -2.94
CA LEU A 135 -3.91 -10.00 -1.84
C LEU A 135 -4.32 -10.82 -0.61
N HIS A 136 -3.60 -10.63 0.48
CA HIS A 136 -3.85 -11.20 1.80
C HIS A 136 -4.34 -10.07 2.70
N LEU A 137 -5.65 -9.94 2.83
CA LEU A 137 -6.26 -9.00 3.76
C LEU A 137 -6.30 -9.67 5.13
N ASP A 138 -5.66 -9.10 6.15
CA ASP A 138 -5.87 -9.60 7.50
C ASP A 138 -7.31 -9.32 7.95
N PRO A 139 -7.90 -10.18 8.80
CA PRO A 139 -9.26 -9.96 9.29
C PRO A 139 -9.31 -8.63 10.06
N PRO A 140 -10.29 -7.76 9.76
CA PRO A 140 -10.34 -6.41 10.30
C PRO A 140 -10.78 -6.35 11.76
N HIS A 141 -11.01 -7.49 12.43
CA HIS A 141 -11.57 -7.55 13.78
C HIS A 141 -10.61 -8.26 14.74
N PRO A 142 -10.20 -7.58 15.83
CA PRO A 142 -9.41 -8.21 16.89
C PRO A 142 -10.16 -9.45 17.43
N GLY A 143 -9.55 -10.63 17.30
CA GLY A 143 -10.10 -11.90 17.79
C GLY A 143 -10.75 -12.81 16.74
N ASP A 144 -10.92 -12.36 15.49
CA ASP A 144 -11.21 -13.28 14.38
C ASP A 144 -9.89 -13.79 13.81
N HIS A 145 -9.53 -15.04 14.15
CA HIS A 145 -8.30 -15.67 13.68
C HIS A 145 -8.47 -16.37 12.32
N ARG A 146 -9.66 -16.31 11.71
CA ARG A 146 -9.86 -16.85 10.37
C ARG A 146 -9.23 -15.89 9.38
N ARG A 147 -8.07 -16.28 8.83
CA ARG A 147 -7.52 -15.62 7.66
C ARG A 147 -8.54 -15.76 6.52
N PRO A 148 -9.04 -14.65 5.94
CA PRO A 148 -9.87 -14.76 4.75
C PRO A 148 -9.07 -15.41 3.64
N GLU A 149 -9.77 -16.04 2.70
CA GLU A 149 -9.11 -16.66 1.55
C GLU A 149 -8.33 -15.61 0.76
N PRO A 150 -7.08 -15.90 0.35
CA PRO A 150 -6.31 -15.00 -0.48
C PRO A 150 -7.05 -14.68 -1.78
N VAL A 151 -7.05 -13.41 -2.16
CA VAL A 151 -7.73 -12.95 -3.38
C VAL A 151 -6.71 -12.76 -4.49
N VAL A 152 -6.88 -13.47 -5.60
CA VAL A 152 -6.09 -13.23 -6.81
C VAL A 152 -6.61 -11.98 -7.50
N VAL A 153 -5.75 -10.99 -7.70
CA VAL A 153 -6.10 -9.74 -8.38
C VAL A 153 -6.13 -9.99 -9.89
N PRO A 154 -7.28 -9.86 -10.56
CA PRO A 154 -7.38 -10.05 -12.00
C PRO A 154 -6.66 -8.91 -12.76
N PRO A 155 -6.20 -9.16 -14.00
CA PRO A 155 -5.63 -8.11 -14.84
C PRO A 155 -6.67 -7.03 -15.16
N HIS A 156 -6.23 -5.80 -15.43
CA HIS A 156 -7.09 -4.64 -15.67
C HIS A 156 -8.24 -4.90 -16.67
N ARG A 157 -7.96 -5.57 -17.79
CA ARG A 157 -8.95 -5.90 -18.84
C ARG A 157 -10.11 -6.79 -18.38
N GLU A 158 -9.98 -7.44 -17.22
CA GLU A 158 -10.96 -8.34 -16.63
C GLU A 158 -11.67 -7.70 -15.41
N ARG A 159 -11.28 -6.47 -15.01
CA ARG A 159 -11.89 -5.74 -13.90
C ARG A 159 -13.09 -4.92 -14.39
N GLU A 160 -14.12 -4.84 -13.53
CA GLU A 160 -15.27 -3.97 -13.76
C GLU A 160 -14.89 -2.50 -13.60
N THR A 161 -15.45 -1.65 -14.46
CA THR A 161 -15.28 -0.20 -14.34
C THR A 161 -16.07 0.37 -13.16
N ILE A 162 -15.46 1.25 -12.40
CA ILE A 162 -16.02 1.86 -11.21
C ILE A 162 -16.38 3.33 -11.51
N PRO A 163 -17.66 3.72 -11.44
CA PRO A 163 -18.05 5.10 -11.70
C PRO A 163 -17.69 6.02 -10.52
N VAL A 164 -17.13 7.18 -10.83
CA VAL A 164 -16.86 8.26 -9.87
C VAL A 164 -17.38 9.56 -10.43
N ARG A 165 -18.12 10.31 -9.61
CA ARG A 165 -18.72 11.59 -9.98
C ARG A 165 -17.99 12.70 -9.25
N LEU A 166 -17.45 13.65 -10.02
CA LEU A 166 -16.91 14.91 -9.54
C LEU A 166 -18.02 15.96 -9.66
N MET A 167 -18.50 16.51 -8.55
CA MET A 167 -19.65 17.42 -8.50
C MET A 167 -19.50 18.49 -7.42
N ASN A 168 -19.89 19.72 -7.71
CA ASN A 168 -19.86 20.83 -6.77
C ASN A 168 -21.15 20.90 -5.94
N GLU A 169 -21.37 19.89 -5.11
CA GLU A 169 -22.50 19.90 -4.17
C GLU A 169 -22.21 20.84 -3.00
N HIS A 170 -23.09 21.84 -2.81
CA HIS A 170 -22.95 22.81 -1.72
C HIS A 170 -22.97 22.11 -0.35
N GLY A 171 -21.95 22.37 0.48
CA GLY A 171 -21.85 21.83 1.84
C GLY A 171 -21.23 20.43 1.95
N ALA A 172 -20.73 19.83 0.87
CA ALA A 172 -19.94 18.61 0.93
C ALA A 172 -18.47 18.90 1.27
N ASP A 173 -17.85 18.08 2.13
CA ASP A 173 -16.43 18.21 2.51
C ASP A 173 -15.47 17.97 1.33
N LEU A 174 -15.86 17.09 0.39
CA LEU A 174 -15.14 16.82 -0.86
C LEU A 174 -16.14 16.70 -2.01
N PRO A 175 -15.86 17.28 -3.20
CA PRO A 175 -16.76 17.24 -4.36
C PRO A 175 -16.73 15.89 -5.11
N VAL A 176 -16.46 14.77 -4.42
CA VAL A 176 -16.29 13.44 -5.04
C VAL A 176 -17.29 12.44 -4.48
N ARG A 177 -18.01 11.76 -5.36
CA ARG A 177 -18.98 10.71 -5.03
C ARG A 177 -18.70 9.42 -5.81
N GLY A 178 -18.66 8.30 -5.12
CA GLY A 178 -18.60 6.96 -5.70
C GLY A 178 -18.62 5.92 -4.59
N ASP A 179 -19.19 4.74 -4.83
CA ASP A 179 -19.41 3.72 -3.79
C ASP A 179 -18.11 3.27 -3.11
N THR A 180 -16.99 3.36 -3.83
CA THR A 180 -15.64 3.03 -3.35
C THR A 180 -14.75 4.26 -3.19
N VAL A 181 -15.18 5.44 -3.65
CA VAL A 181 -14.44 6.70 -3.65
C VAL A 181 -15.34 7.77 -3.04
N THR A 182 -15.40 7.78 -1.72
CA THR A 182 -15.95 8.90 -0.94
C THR A 182 -14.85 9.40 -0.01
N ALA A 183 -15.09 10.47 0.76
CA ALA A 183 -14.20 10.90 1.86
C ALA A 183 -13.85 9.79 2.91
N TRP A 184 -14.33 8.55 2.68
CA TRP A 184 -14.38 7.40 3.57
C TRP A 184 -13.99 6.08 2.83
N GLY A 185 -13.86 6.12 1.49
CA GLY A 185 -13.46 5.00 0.60
C GLY A 185 -11.96 4.95 0.33
N VAL A 186 -11.51 4.43 -0.82
CA VAL A 186 -10.09 4.40 -1.27
C VAL A 186 -9.41 5.66 -0.76
N GLY A 187 -8.42 5.46 0.12
CA GLY A 187 -7.96 6.44 1.09
C GLY A 187 -7.62 7.80 0.48
N ARG A 188 -7.59 8.81 1.36
CA ARG A 188 -7.26 10.22 1.08
C ARG A 188 -6.51 10.44 -0.23
N PHE A 189 -7.02 11.38 -1.04
CA PHE A 189 -6.32 11.79 -2.25
C PHE A 189 -4.94 12.34 -1.89
N SER A 190 -4.06 12.52 -2.86
CA SER A 190 -2.79 13.19 -2.58
C SER A 190 -3.13 14.55 -1.94
N PRO A 191 -2.40 15.01 -0.89
CA PRO A 191 -2.78 16.23 -0.19
C PRO A 191 -2.96 17.43 -1.13
N ALA A 192 -2.14 17.50 -2.18
CA ALA A 192 -2.26 18.50 -3.24
C ALA A 192 -3.56 18.38 -4.06
N LEU A 193 -4.01 17.16 -4.39
CA LEU A 193 -5.29 16.96 -5.08
C LEU A 193 -6.47 17.26 -4.16
N GLU A 194 -6.43 16.85 -2.88
CA GLU A 194 -7.48 17.18 -1.89
C GLU A 194 -7.63 18.70 -1.73
N GLU A 195 -6.51 19.42 -1.60
CA GLU A 195 -6.51 20.87 -1.48
C GLU A 195 -7.14 21.53 -2.73
N ARG A 196 -6.76 21.09 -3.93
CA ARG A 196 -7.33 21.62 -5.18
C ARG A 196 -8.81 21.30 -5.34
N LEU A 197 -9.24 20.06 -5.03
CA LEU A 197 -10.65 19.67 -5.05
C LEU A 197 -11.48 20.51 -4.09
N THR A 198 -10.96 20.73 -2.87
CA THR A 198 -11.62 21.54 -1.85
C THR A 198 -11.69 23.01 -2.26
N ALA A 199 -10.61 23.56 -2.79
CA ALA A 199 -10.56 24.94 -3.27
C ALA A 199 -11.55 25.17 -4.43
N TRP A 200 -11.62 24.23 -5.39
CA TRP A 200 -12.57 24.28 -6.49
C TRP A 200 -14.02 24.22 -5.98
N ALA A 201 -14.36 23.27 -5.11
CA ALA A 201 -15.70 23.19 -4.52
C ALA A 201 -16.10 24.48 -3.77
N ARG A 202 -15.15 25.05 -3.01
CA ARG A 202 -15.37 26.30 -2.28
C ARG A 202 -15.59 27.49 -3.21
N GLN A 203 -14.81 27.61 -4.28
CA GLN A 203 -15.00 28.67 -5.28
C GLN A 203 -16.42 28.60 -5.87
N TRP A 204 -16.93 27.41 -6.17
CA TRP A 204 -18.31 27.28 -6.63
C TRP A 204 -19.33 27.72 -5.59
N ALA A 205 -19.12 27.38 -4.31
CA ALA A 205 -20.02 27.80 -3.23
C ALA A 205 -20.07 29.33 -3.05
N GLU A 206 -18.94 30.01 -3.28
CA GLU A 206 -18.85 31.47 -3.27
C GLU A 206 -19.51 32.10 -4.52
N LEU A 207 -19.37 31.46 -5.70
CA LEU A 207 -19.96 31.92 -6.96
C LEU A 207 -21.49 31.66 -7.04
N ALA A 208 -21.97 30.57 -6.46
CA ALA A 208 -23.37 30.16 -6.48
C ALA A 208 -24.18 30.71 -5.28
N ASP A 209 -23.64 31.67 -4.53
CA ASP A 209 -24.34 32.29 -3.40
C ASP A 209 -25.64 32.95 -3.89
N PRO A 210 -26.82 32.42 -3.52
CA PRO A 210 -28.09 32.93 -3.99
C PRO A 210 -28.41 34.34 -3.47
N SER A 211 -27.61 34.86 -2.52
CA SER A 211 -27.74 36.22 -2.02
C SER A 211 -27.00 37.27 -2.86
N ASP A 212 -26.12 36.86 -3.78
CA ASP A 212 -25.53 37.75 -4.77
C ASP A 212 -26.39 37.76 -6.05
N GLU A 213 -27.11 38.85 -6.28
CA GLU A 213 -27.96 39.03 -7.46
C GLU A 213 -27.17 39.36 -8.73
N SER A 214 -25.83 39.51 -8.63
CA SER A 214 -24.97 39.83 -9.76
C SER A 214 -24.82 38.61 -10.67
N PRO A 215 -25.07 38.72 -11.98
CA PRO A 215 -24.79 37.62 -12.90
C PRO A 215 -23.29 37.30 -12.88
N LEU A 216 -22.96 36.01 -12.72
CA LEU A 216 -21.59 35.53 -12.84
C LEU A 216 -21.01 35.91 -14.19
N ARG A 217 -19.76 36.35 -14.19
CA ARG A 217 -19.07 36.66 -15.44
C ARG A 217 -18.69 35.37 -16.17
N ASP A 218 -18.93 35.33 -17.48
CA ASP A 218 -18.64 34.18 -18.34
C ASP A 218 -17.20 33.69 -18.23
N ASP A 219 -16.23 34.60 -18.04
CA ASP A 219 -14.82 34.23 -17.93
C ASP A 219 -14.50 33.47 -16.63
N VAL A 220 -15.24 33.73 -15.56
CA VAL A 220 -15.11 33.04 -14.27
C VAL A 220 -15.74 31.65 -14.35
N VAL A 221 -16.95 31.54 -14.93
CA VAL A 221 -17.62 30.25 -15.13
C VAL A 221 -16.75 29.33 -15.99
N ARG A 222 -16.21 29.84 -17.10
CA ARG A 222 -15.34 29.05 -17.97
C ARG A 222 -14.06 28.59 -17.26
N ALA A 223 -13.40 29.46 -16.49
CA ALA A 223 -12.20 29.08 -15.73
C ALA A 223 -12.51 27.97 -14.71
N HIS A 224 -13.69 28.02 -14.08
CA HIS A 224 -14.16 27.01 -13.14
C HIS A 224 -14.41 25.65 -13.82
N GLU A 225 -15.02 25.65 -15.01
CA GLU A 225 -15.22 24.44 -15.83
C GLU A 225 -13.89 23.84 -16.31
N GLU A 226 -12.94 24.68 -16.73
CA GLU A 226 -11.59 24.26 -17.14
C GLU A 226 -10.84 23.58 -15.98
N GLU A 227 -10.87 24.14 -14.77
CA GLU A 227 -10.29 23.51 -13.58
C GLU A 227 -11.02 22.20 -13.22
N GLY A 228 -12.35 22.16 -13.34
CA GLY A 228 -13.13 20.94 -13.12
C GLY A 228 -12.72 19.80 -14.06
N ALA A 229 -12.43 20.11 -15.33
CA ALA A 229 -11.90 19.14 -16.28
C ALA A 229 -10.49 18.67 -15.91
N ALA A 230 -9.61 19.59 -15.48
CA ALA A 230 -8.27 19.25 -15.03
C ALA A 230 -8.29 18.36 -13.77
N LEU A 231 -9.19 18.64 -12.83
CA LEU A 231 -9.40 17.84 -11.62
C LEU A 231 -9.94 16.45 -11.92
N ARG A 232 -10.86 16.33 -12.89
CA ARG A 232 -11.34 15.02 -13.38
C ARG A 232 -10.18 14.16 -13.85
N ASP A 233 -9.28 14.72 -14.67
CA ASP A 233 -8.16 13.99 -15.25
C ASP A 233 -7.12 13.61 -14.17
N ALA A 234 -6.84 14.53 -13.24
CA ALA A 234 -5.97 14.26 -12.09
C ALA A 234 -6.54 13.14 -11.21
N LEU A 235 -7.85 13.21 -10.92
CA LEU A 235 -8.54 12.20 -10.12
C LEU A 235 -8.55 10.83 -10.80
N ALA A 236 -8.76 10.77 -12.12
CA ALA A 236 -8.70 9.52 -12.89
C ALA A 236 -7.27 8.94 -12.86
N ALA A 237 -6.25 9.77 -13.02
CA ALA A 237 -4.86 9.34 -12.96
C ALA A 237 -4.46 8.81 -11.58
N GLU A 238 -5.05 9.37 -10.52
CA GLU A 238 -4.77 8.98 -9.14
C GLU A 238 -5.51 7.70 -8.73
N LEU A 239 -6.78 7.58 -9.14
CA LEU A 239 -7.62 6.42 -8.89
C LEU A 239 -7.25 5.22 -9.76
N GLY A 240 -6.63 5.44 -10.92
CA GLY A 240 -6.19 4.41 -11.85
C GLY A 240 -7.26 3.98 -12.87
N PRO A 241 -6.90 3.06 -13.78
CA PRO A 241 -7.62 2.85 -15.03
C PRO A 241 -9.00 2.19 -14.88
N ASP A 242 -9.30 1.59 -13.74
CA ASP A 242 -10.63 1.00 -13.47
C ASP A 242 -11.68 2.07 -13.18
N TYR A 243 -11.28 3.30 -12.87
CA TYR A 243 -12.18 4.35 -12.41
C TYR A 243 -12.55 5.29 -13.56
N VAL A 244 -13.85 5.43 -13.78
CA VAL A 244 -14.39 6.36 -14.77
C VAL A 244 -14.88 7.60 -14.05
N VAL A 245 -14.09 8.67 -14.10
CA VAL A 245 -14.42 9.94 -13.47
C VAL A 245 -15.24 10.80 -14.42
N THR A 246 -16.46 11.14 -14.01
CA THR A 246 -17.36 12.03 -14.76
C THR A 246 -17.53 13.34 -14.01
N LEU A 247 -17.28 14.46 -14.70
CA LEU A 247 -17.66 15.78 -14.21
C LEU A 247 -19.17 15.94 -14.35
N VAL A 248 -19.85 16.23 -13.24
CA VAL A 248 -21.28 16.49 -13.19
C VAL A 248 -21.47 18.00 -13.03
N PRO A 249 -22.23 18.64 -13.93
CA PRO A 249 -22.56 20.05 -13.82
C PRO A 249 -23.48 20.33 -12.63
#